data_AF-A0A840HGK2-F1
#
_entry.id   AF-A0A840HGK2-F1
#
_cell.length_a   1.000
_cell.length_b   1.000
_cell.length_c   1.000
_cell.angle_alpha   90.00
_cell.angle_beta   90.00
_cell.angle_gamma   90.00
#
_symmetry.space_group_name_H-M   'P 1'
#
loop_
_entity.id
_entity.type
_entity.pdbx_description
1 polymer ?
#
loop_
_entity_poly.entity_id
_entity_poly.type
_entity_poly.pdbx_seq_one_letter_code
_entity_poly.pdbx_strand_id
1 'polypeptide(L)' 'MFNFLSKKVRHAIAEVEALDRSQAVIEFGLDGTILDANENLLKMSGYTLAEIKGKHHSIFVNPAERESARYRDFGPA' A
#
# COMPACT_ATOMS: atom_id res chain seq x y z
N MET A 1 32.87 -7.48 -6.89
CA MET A 1 31.99 -6.51 -6.21
C MET A 1 30.83 -6.06 -7.09
N PHE A 2 31.09 -5.44 -8.26
CA PHE A 2 30.06 -4.84 -9.14
C PHE A 2 28.96 -5.83 -9.62
N ASN A 3 29.36 -7.05 -10.02
CA ASN A 3 28.42 -8.09 -10.47
C ASN A 3 27.49 -8.63 -9.36
N PHE A 4 27.93 -8.57 -8.11
CA PHE A 4 27.14 -9.04 -6.99
C PHE A 4 26.03 -8.05 -6.63
N LEU A 5 26.36 -6.75 -6.64
CA LEU A 5 25.39 -5.68 -6.43
C LEU A 5 24.31 -5.69 -7.52
N SER A 6 24.70 -5.82 -8.80
CA SER A 6 23.73 -5.88 -9.90
C SER A 6 22.83 -7.12 -9.85
N LYS A 7 23.32 -8.26 -9.34
CA LYS A 7 22.49 -9.44 -9.11
C LYS A 7 21.46 -9.18 -8.00
N LYS A 8 21.88 -8.61 -6.86
CA LYS A 8 20.97 -8.29 -5.75
C LYS A 8 19.87 -7.31 -6.15
N VAL A 9 20.21 -6.24 -6.88
CA VAL A 9 19.22 -5.25 -7.36
C VAL A 9 18.17 -5.90 -8.26
N ARG A 10 18.58 -6.77 -9.20
CA ARG A 10 17.65 -7.49 -10.06
C ARG A 10 16.72 -8.44 -9.29
N HIS A 11 17.23 -9.11 -8.27
CA HIS A 11 16.40 -9.97 -7.42
C HIS A 11 15.34 -9.16 -6.67
N ALA A 12 15.73 -8.03 -6.06
CA ALA A 12 14.79 -7.17 -5.34
C ALA A 12 13.68 -6.62 -6.26
N ILE A 13 14.04 -6.20 -7.47
CA ILE A 13 13.05 -5.73 -8.47
C ILE A 13 12.09 -6.88 -8.82
N ALA A 14 12.61 -8.07 -9.11
CA ALA A 14 11.78 -9.21 -9.48
C ALA A 14 10.83 -9.65 -8.35
N GLU A 15 11.27 -9.56 -7.09
CA GLU A 15 10.42 -9.82 -5.92
C GLU A 15 9.30 -8.80 -5.79
N VAL A 16 9.61 -7.50 -5.90
CA VAL A 16 8.61 -6.42 -5.86
C VAL A 16 7.60 -6.59 -6.99
N GLU A 17 8.04 -6.88 -8.21
CA GLU A 17 7.13 -7.14 -9.32
C GLU A 17 6.27 -8.40 -9.11
N ALA A 18 6.81 -9.43 -8.47
CA ALA A 18 6.04 -10.63 -8.16
C ALA A 18 4.94 -10.34 -7.13
N LEU A 19 5.23 -9.51 -6.12
CA LEU A 19 4.25 -9.02 -5.16
C LEU A 19 3.19 -8.16 -5.87
N ASP A 20 3.62 -7.22 -6.71
CA ASP A 20 2.72 -6.34 -7.46
C ASP A 20 1.73 -7.13 -8.32
N ARG A 21 2.19 -8.19 -8.98
CA ARG A 21 1.32 -9.04 -9.82
C ARG A 21 0.39 -9.94 -9.03
N SER A 22 0.74 -10.36 -7.80
CA SER A 22 0.04 -11.44 -7.10
C SER A 22 -0.70 -11.02 -5.83
N GLN A 23 -0.39 -9.85 -5.27
CA GLN A 23 -0.97 -9.35 -4.02
C GLN A 23 -1.59 -7.97 -4.22
N ALA A 24 -2.52 -7.62 -3.33
CA ALA A 24 -3.01 -6.25 -3.21
C ALA A 24 -1.94 -5.41 -2.48
N VAL A 25 -1.45 -4.36 -3.13
CA VAL A 25 -0.39 -3.48 -2.60
C VAL A 25 -0.91 -2.03 -2.59
N ILE A 26 -0.67 -1.35 -1.48
CA ILE A 26 -0.95 0.07 -1.29
C ILE A 26 0.26 0.75 -0.65
N GLU A 27 0.58 1.95 -1.12
CA GLU A 27 1.63 2.79 -0.57
C GLU A 27 1.02 3.94 0.22
N PHE A 28 1.50 4.11 1.45
CA PHE A 28 1.10 5.21 2.32
C PHE A 28 2.29 6.12 2.61
N GLY A 29 2.01 7.42 2.68
CA GLY A 29 2.86 8.39 3.35
C GLY A 29 2.90 8.15 4.86
N LEU A 30 3.88 8.77 5.52
CA LEU A 30 4.04 8.68 6.98
C LEU A 30 2.89 9.32 7.77
N ASP A 31 2.03 10.09 7.12
CA ASP A 31 0.80 10.68 7.63
C ASP A 31 -0.44 9.85 7.26
N GLY A 32 -0.26 8.64 6.72
CA GLY A 32 -1.34 7.77 6.28
C GLY A 32 -2.00 8.18 4.96
N THR A 33 -1.46 9.17 4.24
CA THR A 33 -1.95 9.57 2.92
C THR A 33 -1.65 8.49 1.88
N ILE A 34 -2.63 8.12 1.07
CA ILE A 34 -2.47 7.15 -0.02
C ILE A 34 -1.67 7.79 -1.16
N LEU A 35 -0.49 7.24 -1.45
CA LEU A 35 0.39 7.70 -2.53
C LEU A 35 0.14 6.93 -3.83
N ASP A 36 -0.01 5.61 -3.73
CA ASP A 36 -0.30 4.74 -4.85
C ASP A 36 -0.97 3.42 -4.43
N ALA A 37 -1.54 2.71 -5.40
CA ALA A 37 -2.17 1.41 -5.23
C ALA A 37 -2.13 0.61 -6.53
N ASN A 38 -1.84 -0.69 -6.42
CA ASN A 38 -1.80 -1.54 -7.60
C ASN A 38 -3.19 -2.01 -8.06
N GLU A 39 -3.26 -2.55 -9.27
CA GLU A 39 -4.53 -2.99 -9.86
C GLU A 39 -5.26 -4.04 -9.02
N ASN A 40 -4.52 -4.91 -8.32
CA ASN A 40 -5.10 -5.95 -7.48
C ASN A 40 -5.87 -5.35 -6.31
N LEU A 41 -5.30 -4.33 -5.64
CA LEU A 41 -5.98 -3.60 -4.58
C LEU A 41 -7.20 -2.84 -5.11
N LEU A 42 -7.06 -2.16 -6.25
CA LEU A 42 -8.16 -1.40 -6.86
C LEU A 42 -9.34 -2.31 -7.23
N LYS A 43 -9.06 -3.45 -7.88
CA LYS A 43 -10.08 -4.46 -8.22
C LYS A 43 -10.74 -5.06 -6.98
N MET A 44 -9.95 -5.38 -5.95
CA MET A 44 -10.47 -5.97 -4.71
C MET A 44 -11.34 -4.98 -3.91
N SER A 45 -10.91 -3.72 -3.82
CA SER A 45 -11.60 -2.69 -3.02
C SER A 45 -12.77 -2.04 -3.76
N GLY A 46 -12.79 -2.13 -5.09
CA GLY A 46 -13.81 -1.51 -5.94
C GLY A 46 -13.58 -0.02 -6.21
N TYR A 47 -12.44 0.52 -5.83
CA TYR A 47 -12.07 1.91 -6.10
C TYR A 47 -11.17 2.05 -7.32
N THR A 48 -11.20 3.23 -7.92
CA THR A 48 -10.18 3.71 -8.84
C THR A 48 -9.07 4.44 -8.07
N LEU A 49 -7.87 4.50 -8.64
CA LEU A 49 -6.76 5.25 -8.03
C LEU A 49 -7.13 6.73 -7.83
N ALA A 50 -7.86 7.33 -8.77
CA ALA A 50 -8.30 8.72 -8.68
C ALA A 50 -9.23 8.99 -7.48
N GLU A 51 -10.01 8.00 -7.06
CA GLU A 51 -10.90 8.13 -5.90
C GLU A 51 -10.18 8.05 -4.57
N ILE A 52 -8.99 7.43 -4.51
CA ILE A 52 -8.31 7.16 -3.24
C ILE A 52 -6.98 7.90 -3.08
N LYS A 53 -6.28 8.26 -4.17
CA LYS A 53 -4.99 8.93 -4.12
C LYS A 53 -5.10 10.30 -3.45
N GLY A 54 -4.20 10.57 -2.51
CA GLY A 54 -4.20 11.79 -1.70
C GLY A 54 -5.20 11.77 -0.52
N LYS A 55 -5.98 10.70 -0.34
CA LYS A 55 -6.85 10.54 0.84
C LYS A 55 -6.13 9.80 1.96
N HIS A 56 -6.58 10.01 3.20
CA HIS A 56 -6.10 9.26 4.35
C HIS A 56 -6.62 7.82 4.33
N HIS A 57 -5.76 6.84 4.64
CA HIS A 57 -6.04 5.39 4.56
C HIS A 57 -7.30 4.94 5.32
N SER A 58 -7.73 5.72 6.30
CA SER A 58 -8.96 5.51 7.07
C SER A 58 -10.23 5.31 6.23
N ILE A 59 -10.24 5.69 4.95
CA ILE A 59 -11.36 5.42 4.03
C ILE A 59 -11.68 3.92 3.87
N PHE A 60 -10.71 3.04 4.13
CA PHE A 60 -10.89 1.59 4.07
C PHE A 60 -11.41 0.99 5.38
N VAL A 61 -11.54 1.79 6.43
CA VAL A 61 -11.92 1.36 7.77
C VAL A 61 -13.37 1.70 8.00
N ASN A 62 -14.14 0.72 8.48
CA ASN A 62 -15.53 0.93 8.84
C ASN A 62 -15.62 2.09 9.85
N PRO A 63 -16.51 3.08 9.66
CA PRO A 63 -16.68 4.19 10.59
C PRO A 63 -16.79 3.76 12.06
N ALA A 64 -17.51 2.68 12.35
CA ALA A 64 -17.67 2.16 13.71
C ALA A 64 -16.36 1.59 14.31
N GLU A 65 -15.45 1.11 13.46
CA GLU A 65 -14.14 0.60 13.89
C GLU A 65 -13.11 1.74 14.00
N ARG A 66 -13.24 2.78 13.18
CA ARG A 66 -12.39 3.98 13.21
C ARG A 66 -12.44 4.70 14.55
N GLU A 67 -13.60 4.70 15.20
CA GLU A 67 -13.83 5.35 16.50
C GLU A 67 -13.32 4.50 17.68
N SER A 68 -12.91 3.25 17.44
CA SER A 68 -12.41 2.37 18.48
C SER A 68 -11.02 2.80 18.97
N ALA A 69 -10.75 2.61 20.27
CA ALA A 69 -9.40 2.81 20.82
C ALA A 69 -8.34 1.97 20.09
N ARG A 70 -8.73 0.78 19.59
CA ARG A 70 -7.86 -0.15 18.87
C ARG A 70 -7.38 0.38 17.52
N TYR A 71 -8.16 1.22 16.85
CA TYR A 71 -7.74 1.82 15.57
C TYR A 71 -6.68 2.91 15.77
N ARG A 72 -6.74 3.64 16.89
CA ARG A 72 -5.72 4.65 17.25
C ARG A 72 -4.34 4.05 17.52
N ASP A 73 -4.28 2.76 17.86
CA ASP A 73 -3.04 2.04 18.14
C ASP A 73 -2.35 1.48 16.87
N PHE A 74 -3.03 1.46 15.72
CA PHE A 74 -2.44 1.18 14.41
C PHE A 74 -2.12 2.50 13.69
N GLY A 75 -1.00 3.13 14.05
CA GLY A 75 -0.56 4.40 13.44
C GLY A 75 -0.17 4.31 11.95
N PRO A 76 0.07 5.46 11.26
CA PRO A 76 0.19 6.81 11.80
C PRO A 76 -1.08 7.65 11.59
N ALA A 77 -1.29 8.60 12.51
CA ALA A 77 -2.31 9.64 12.44
C ALA A 77 -1.87 10.80 11.54
#